data_AF-A0A7J8HBC1-F1
#
_entry.id   AF-A0A7J8HBC1-F1
#
_cell.length_a   1.000
_cell.length_b   1.000
_cell.length_c   1.000
_cell.angle_alpha   90.00
_cell.angle_beta   90.00
_cell.angle_gamma   90.00
#
_symmetry.space_group_name_H-M   'P 1'
#
loop_
_entity.id
_entity.type
_entity.pdbx_description
1 polymer ?
#
loop_
_entity_poly.entity_id
_entity_poly.type
_entity_poly.pdbx_seq_one_letter_code
_entity_poly.pdbx_strand_id
1 'polypeptide(L)'
;MQGTLRGGSGPGLCAVGRWTLLVCSFFLASALGQMNFTGDQVLRVLAKNDKQLSLLRDLEGLKPLKVDFWRGPARPSLPVDMRVPYSELKDVKEYLESHGLAYSIMIKDIQVLLDQEREAMAKSRRLERSTSSFSYSSYHTLEEIYSWIDSFVTEHANIVSKIQIGQSFENRSILVLKFSTGGFQRQAIWIDTGIHSREWITHATGIWTADKIVSEYGKDCILTNILDTMDIFLEIVSNPDGFAFTHSMNRLWRKNKSSRPGVACIGVDLNRNWKSGFGATLRCSCTLTATRWSPFQARRSCAISPRAQRRPCTRSTGCSTLTAASAPPSTWPVGSPSTGPMTAASSTPSALSSGTLGSMASCCQPHRSSPRPRRRGWQFGPL
;
A
#
# COMPACT_ATOMS: atom_id res chain seq x y z
N MET A 1 -74.72 41.43 14.63
CA MET A 1 -74.30 41.96 13.31
C MET A 1 -72.99 41.29 12.91
N GLN A 2 -72.81 41.10 11.61
CA GLN A 2 -71.86 40.20 10.92
C GLN A 2 -70.38 40.33 11.33
N GLY A 3 -69.63 39.24 11.19
CA GLY A 3 -68.16 39.26 11.27
C GLY A 3 -67.51 37.88 11.19
N THR A 4 -67.59 37.23 10.03
CA THR A 4 -66.92 35.98 9.65
C THR A 4 -65.39 36.15 9.61
N LEU A 5 -64.64 35.34 10.39
CA LEU A 5 -63.18 35.23 10.26
C LEU A 5 -62.83 34.04 9.37
N ARG A 6 -62.17 34.34 8.24
CA ARG A 6 -61.71 33.41 7.21
C ARG A 6 -60.60 32.50 7.75
N GLY A 7 -60.71 31.20 7.46
CA GLY A 7 -59.65 30.22 7.62
C GLY A 7 -58.48 30.47 6.67
N GLY A 8 -57.27 30.49 7.23
CA GLY A 8 -56.02 30.50 6.49
C GLY A 8 -55.63 29.09 6.08
N SER A 9 -55.48 28.89 4.78
CA SER A 9 -54.89 27.71 4.13
C SER A 9 -53.39 27.63 4.42
N GLY A 10 -52.96 26.60 5.16
CA GLY A 10 -51.55 26.21 5.23
C GLY A 10 -51.10 25.59 3.89
N PRO A 11 -49.83 25.77 3.47
CA PRO A 11 -49.34 25.16 2.24
C PRO A 11 -49.25 23.64 2.42
N GLY A 12 -50.07 22.93 1.64
CA GLY A 12 -50.02 21.47 1.54
C GLY A 12 -48.67 21.00 1.02
N LEU A 13 -48.08 20.04 1.72
CA LEU A 13 -46.93 19.26 1.24
C LEU A 13 -47.29 18.67 -0.13
N CYS A 14 -46.54 19.04 -1.16
CA CYS A 14 -46.69 18.50 -2.51
C CYS A 14 -46.50 16.99 -2.47
N ALA A 15 -47.52 16.25 -2.92
CA ALA A 15 -47.44 14.81 -3.13
C ALA A 15 -46.37 14.52 -4.20
N VAL A 16 -45.21 14.02 -3.78
CA VAL A 16 -44.16 13.55 -4.69
C VAL A 16 -44.71 12.34 -5.45
N GLY A 17 -44.90 12.49 -6.76
CA GLY A 17 -45.45 11.43 -7.61
C GLY A 17 -44.63 10.14 -7.52
N ARG A 18 -45.30 8.98 -7.53
CA ARG A 18 -44.65 7.65 -7.59
C ARG A 18 -43.65 7.54 -8.74
N TRP A 19 -43.87 8.28 -9.84
CA TRP A 19 -42.95 8.38 -10.96
C TRP A 19 -41.65 9.12 -10.61
N THR A 20 -41.73 10.21 -9.83
CA THR A 20 -40.56 10.96 -9.35
C THR A 20 -39.73 10.14 -8.36
N LEU A 21 -40.39 9.34 -7.51
CA LEU A 21 -39.72 8.38 -6.61
C LEU A 21 -39.03 7.23 -7.37
N LEU A 22 -39.65 6.72 -8.44
CA LEU A 22 -39.09 5.65 -9.29
C LEU A 22 -37.91 6.14 -10.16
N VAL A 23 -37.97 7.38 -10.65
CA VAL A 23 -36.87 7.99 -11.40
C VAL A 23 -35.69 8.33 -10.46
N CYS A 24 -35.96 8.85 -9.26
CA CYS A 24 -34.92 9.06 -8.24
C CYS A 24 -34.28 7.75 -7.77
N SER A 25 -35.02 6.64 -7.66
CA SER A 25 -34.46 5.34 -7.30
C SER A 25 -33.63 4.71 -8.44
N PHE A 26 -33.98 4.94 -9.71
CA PHE A 26 -33.15 4.54 -10.86
C PHE A 26 -31.86 5.38 -10.99
N PHE A 27 -31.91 6.68 -10.67
CA PHE A 27 -30.71 7.52 -10.61
C PHE A 27 -29.84 7.22 -9.37
N LEU A 28 -30.43 6.78 -8.24
CA LEU A 28 -29.65 6.31 -7.08
C LEU A 28 -28.98 4.95 -7.32
N ALA A 29 -29.61 4.05 -8.07
CA ALA A 29 -29.04 2.73 -8.36
C ALA A 29 -27.81 2.79 -9.28
N SER A 30 -27.78 3.76 -10.19
CA SER A 30 -26.67 3.97 -11.15
C SER A 30 -25.37 4.47 -10.50
N ALA A 31 -25.43 5.02 -9.28
CA ALA A 31 -24.31 5.67 -8.61
C ALA A 31 -23.53 4.76 -7.63
N LEU A 32 -23.94 3.49 -7.46
CA LEU A 32 -23.43 2.58 -6.42
C LEU A 32 -22.78 1.29 -6.96
N GLY A 33 -22.66 1.13 -8.27
CA GLY A 33 -22.04 -0.05 -8.87
C GLY A 33 -20.52 -0.02 -8.72
N GLN A 34 -19.94 -0.97 -7.97
CA GLN A 34 -18.51 -1.27 -8.10
C GLN A 34 -18.18 -1.60 -9.56
N MET A 35 -17.02 -1.15 -10.03
CA MET A 35 -16.52 -1.43 -11.37
C MET A 35 -16.44 -2.95 -11.58
N ASN A 36 -17.04 -3.41 -12.67
CA ASN A 36 -17.08 -4.81 -13.04
C ASN A 36 -15.87 -5.16 -13.92
N PHE A 37 -15.27 -6.32 -13.67
CA PHE A 37 -14.13 -6.87 -14.41
C PHE A 37 -14.45 -8.24 -15.02
N THR A 38 -15.74 -8.61 -15.14
CA THR A 38 -16.15 -9.90 -15.73
C THR A 38 -15.51 -10.10 -17.10
N GLY A 39 -14.78 -11.20 -17.25
CA GLY A 39 -14.14 -11.58 -18.50
C GLY A 39 -12.82 -10.84 -18.78
N ASP A 40 -12.41 -9.87 -17.97
CA ASP A 40 -11.09 -9.24 -18.10
C ASP A 40 -9.99 -10.29 -17.88
N GLN A 41 -8.96 -10.25 -18.72
CA GLN A 41 -7.82 -11.17 -18.62
C GLN A 41 -6.55 -10.44 -18.25
N VAL A 42 -5.66 -11.13 -17.53
CA VAL A 42 -4.27 -10.70 -17.41
C VAL A 42 -3.43 -11.52 -18.37
N LEU A 43 -2.81 -10.84 -19.34
CA LEU A 43 -1.90 -11.43 -20.31
C LEU A 43 -0.45 -11.16 -19.87
N ARG A 44 0.39 -12.19 -19.95
CA ARG A 44 1.84 -12.08 -19.85
C ARG A 44 2.45 -12.16 -21.23
N VAL A 45 3.21 -11.13 -21.59
CA VAL A 45 3.89 -11.01 -22.88
C VAL A 45 5.40 -11.00 -22.65
N LEU A 46 6.14 -11.66 -23.53
CA LEU A 46 7.61 -11.64 -23.54
C LEU A 46 8.10 -10.98 -24.82
N ALA A 47 8.53 -9.72 -24.72
CA ALA A 47 9.18 -9.02 -25.82
C ALA A 47 10.60 -9.55 -26.04
N LYS A 48 10.92 -10.01 -27.25
CA LYS A 48 12.24 -10.59 -27.58
C LYS A 48 13.32 -9.53 -27.81
N ASN A 49 12.93 -8.34 -28.25
CA ASN A 49 13.84 -7.25 -28.61
C ASN A 49 13.20 -5.88 -28.32
N ASP A 50 13.98 -4.81 -28.48
CA ASP A 50 13.54 -3.45 -28.20
C ASP A 50 12.42 -2.97 -29.13
N LYS A 51 12.35 -3.47 -30.37
CA LYS A 51 11.26 -3.17 -31.30
C LYS A 51 9.93 -3.67 -30.76
N GLN A 52 9.88 -4.93 -30.32
CA GLN A 52 8.71 -5.52 -29.67
C GLN A 52 8.36 -4.83 -28.34
N LEU A 53 9.38 -4.41 -27.59
CA LEU A 53 9.18 -3.67 -26.35
C LEU A 53 8.55 -2.29 -26.62
N SER A 54 8.93 -1.61 -27.72
CA SER A 54 8.34 -0.34 -28.13
C SER A 54 6.86 -0.49 -28.49
N LEU A 55 6.49 -1.54 -29.23
CA LEU A 55 5.09 -1.83 -29.56
C LEU A 55 4.21 -1.97 -28.30
N LEU A 56 4.74 -2.63 -27.26
CA LEU A 56 4.03 -2.74 -25.98
C LEU A 56 3.92 -1.39 -25.25
N ARG A 57 4.89 -0.49 -25.41
CA ARG A 57 4.80 0.88 -24.85
C ARG A 57 3.75 1.70 -25.58
N ASP A 58 3.58 1.50 -26.88
CA ASP A 58 2.58 2.22 -27.68
C ASP A 58 1.15 1.89 -27.23
N LEU A 59 0.89 0.65 -26.79
CA LEU A 59 -0.39 0.24 -26.19
C LEU A 59 -0.75 1.06 -24.92
N GLU A 60 0.24 1.53 -24.15
CA GLU A 60 0.00 2.42 -23.00
C GLU A 60 -0.43 3.83 -23.43
N GLY A 61 -0.03 4.26 -24.62
CA GLY A 61 -0.29 5.60 -25.16
C GLY A 61 -1.66 5.77 -25.84
N LEU A 62 -2.33 4.67 -26.20
CA LEU A 62 -3.62 4.70 -26.89
C LEU A 62 -4.73 5.24 -25.99
N LYS A 63 -5.58 6.11 -26.54
CA LYS A 63 -6.77 6.67 -25.86
C LYS A 63 -8.05 6.23 -26.58
N PRO A 64 -9.10 5.76 -25.86
CA PRO A 64 -9.09 5.41 -24.43
C PRO A 64 -8.08 4.29 -24.13
N LEU A 65 -7.60 4.23 -22.88
CA LEU A 65 -6.62 3.24 -22.45
C LEU A 65 -7.16 1.83 -22.71
N LYS A 66 -6.54 1.11 -23.65
CA LYS A 66 -6.92 -0.27 -24.00
C LYS A 66 -6.43 -1.30 -22.98
N VAL A 67 -5.40 -0.97 -22.19
CA VAL A 67 -4.74 -1.90 -21.27
C VAL A 67 -4.34 -1.22 -19.95
N ASP A 68 -4.24 -2.02 -18.88
CA ASP A 68 -3.72 -1.64 -17.56
C ASP A 68 -2.49 -2.49 -17.23
N PHE A 69 -1.30 -1.88 -17.32
CA PHE A 69 -0.05 -2.57 -17.02
C PHE A 69 0.10 -2.80 -15.51
N TRP A 70 0.18 -4.07 -15.13
CA TRP A 70 0.54 -4.50 -13.78
C TRP A 70 2.06 -4.60 -13.63
N ARG A 71 2.72 -5.05 -14.71
CA ARG A 71 4.17 -5.00 -14.88
C ARG A 71 4.47 -4.43 -16.26
N GLY A 72 4.98 -3.19 -16.27
CA GLY A 72 5.23 -2.46 -17.52
C GLY A 72 6.44 -2.96 -18.32
N PRO A 73 6.55 -2.54 -19.60
CA PRO A 73 7.64 -2.90 -20.51
C PRO A 73 8.97 -2.23 -20.13
N ALA A 74 9.78 -2.95 -19.34
CA ALA A 74 11.07 -2.48 -18.85
C ALA A 74 12.23 -2.74 -19.82
N ARG A 75 12.54 -4.00 -20.13
CA ARG A 75 13.61 -4.44 -21.04
C ARG A 75 13.22 -5.75 -21.73
N PRO A 76 13.84 -6.12 -22.86
CA PRO A 76 13.57 -7.38 -23.53
C PRO A 76 13.77 -8.59 -22.60
N SER A 77 13.03 -9.67 -22.87
CA SER A 77 13.00 -10.92 -22.11
C SER A 77 12.49 -10.83 -20.67
N LEU A 78 12.19 -9.63 -20.15
CA LEU A 78 11.40 -9.52 -18.93
C LEU A 78 9.91 -9.62 -19.25
N PRO A 79 9.13 -10.34 -18.41
CA PRO A 79 7.69 -10.43 -18.60
C PRO A 79 7.03 -9.06 -18.41
N VAL A 80 6.06 -8.80 -19.28
CA VAL A 80 5.14 -7.67 -19.22
C VAL A 80 3.77 -8.24 -18.90
N ASP A 81 3.18 -7.80 -17.80
CA ASP A 81 1.88 -8.28 -17.34
C ASP A 81 0.86 -7.14 -17.48
N MET A 82 -0.19 -7.37 -18.25
CA MET A 82 -1.22 -6.36 -18.50
C MET A 82 -2.62 -6.95 -18.36
N ARG A 83 -3.48 -6.24 -17.62
CA ARG A 83 -4.92 -6.45 -17.69
C ARG A 83 -5.42 -5.89 -19.01
N VAL A 84 -6.22 -6.68 -19.70
CA VAL A 84 -6.95 -6.30 -20.90
C VAL A 84 -8.45 -6.41 -20.60
N PRO A 85 -9.22 -5.31 -20.73
CA PRO A 85 -10.67 -5.33 -20.59
C PRO A 85 -11.32 -6.32 -21.56
N TYR A 86 -12.40 -6.99 -21.14
CA TYR A 86 -13.10 -7.97 -21.98
C TYR A 86 -13.44 -7.43 -23.38
N SER A 87 -13.91 -6.19 -23.46
CA SER A 87 -14.26 -5.51 -24.72
C SER A 87 -13.07 -5.31 -25.68
N GLU A 88 -11.84 -5.27 -25.16
CA GLU A 88 -10.61 -5.02 -25.92
C GLU A 88 -9.82 -6.31 -26.19
N LEU A 89 -10.25 -7.45 -25.64
CA LEU A 89 -9.47 -8.70 -25.69
C LEU A 89 -9.19 -9.17 -27.12
N LYS A 90 -10.19 -9.10 -27.99
CA LYS A 90 -10.05 -9.54 -29.38
C LYS A 90 -9.00 -8.70 -30.10
N ASP A 91 -9.20 -7.38 -30.09
CA ASP A 91 -8.30 -6.41 -30.73
C ASP A 91 -6.86 -6.53 -30.21
N VAL A 92 -6.68 -6.64 -28.89
CA VAL A 92 -5.35 -6.74 -28.30
C VAL A 92 -4.68 -8.07 -28.65
N LYS A 93 -5.39 -9.20 -28.65
CA LYS A 93 -4.82 -10.49 -29.05
C LYS A 93 -4.41 -10.51 -30.51
N GLU A 94 -5.26 -10.01 -31.41
CA GLU A 94 -4.95 -9.86 -32.83
C GLU A 94 -3.75 -8.93 -33.06
N TYR A 95 -3.66 -7.83 -32.29
CA TYR A 95 -2.50 -6.94 -32.32
C TYR A 95 -1.21 -7.66 -31.89
N LEU A 96 -1.24 -8.44 -30.82
CA LEU A 96 -0.07 -9.20 -30.36
C LEU A 96 0.36 -10.25 -31.41
N GLU A 97 -0.60 -10.98 -31.97
CA GLU A 97 -0.36 -12.04 -32.96
C GLU A 97 0.23 -11.49 -34.26
N SER A 98 -0.37 -10.42 -34.80
CA SER A 98 0.10 -9.75 -36.02
C SER A 98 1.52 -9.18 -35.92
N HIS A 99 1.98 -8.85 -34.70
CA HIS A 99 3.33 -8.34 -34.44
C HIS A 99 4.30 -9.42 -33.91
N GLY A 100 3.88 -10.69 -33.90
CA GLY A 100 4.70 -11.81 -33.44
C GLY A 100 5.06 -11.75 -31.95
N LEU A 101 4.23 -11.12 -31.13
CA LEU A 101 4.35 -11.05 -29.68
C LEU A 101 3.69 -12.27 -29.05
N ALA A 102 4.50 -13.23 -28.59
CA ALA A 102 3.99 -14.38 -27.86
C ALA A 102 3.43 -13.95 -26.50
N TYR A 103 2.24 -14.43 -26.17
CA TYR A 103 1.59 -14.17 -24.88
C TYR A 103 0.99 -15.45 -24.27
N SER A 104 0.82 -15.41 -22.95
CA SER A 104 0.11 -16.44 -22.18
C SER A 104 -0.95 -15.78 -21.30
N ILE A 105 -2.09 -16.45 -21.13
CA ILE A 105 -3.15 -15.98 -20.22
C ILE A 105 -2.78 -16.38 -18.80
N MET A 106 -2.44 -15.41 -17.95
CA MET A 106 -2.15 -15.66 -16.53
C MET A 106 -3.42 -15.77 -15.68
N ILE A 107 -4.37 -14.87 -15.92
CA ILE A 107 -5.65 -14.82 -15.22
C ILE A 107 -6.74 -14.80 -16.27
N LYS A 108 -7.60 -15.81 -16.26
CA LYS A 108 -8.66 -16.00 -17.27
C LYS A 108 -9.87 -15.09 -17.05
N ASP A 109 -10.17 -14.78 -15.80
CA ASP A 109 -11.23 -13.86 -15.41
C ASP A 109 -10.84 -13.24 -14.06
N ILE A 110 -10.60 -11.92 -14.05
CA ILE A 110 -10.23 -11.19 -12.83
C ILE A 110 -11.41 -11.14 -11.85
N GLN A 111 -12.65 -11.07 -12.34
CA GLN A 111 -13.83 -10.92 -11.49
C GLN A 111 -13.99 -12.09 -10.52
N VAL A 112 -13.68 -13.31 -10.97
CA VAL A 112 -13.70 -14.52 -10.13
C VAL A 112 -12.81 -14.36 -8.89
N LEU A 113 -11.61 -13.80 -9.05
CA LEU A 113 -10.69 -13.57 -7.94
C LEU A 113 -11.20 -12.46 -7.00
N LEU A 114 -11.82 -11.42 -7.55
CA LEU A 114 -12.39 -10.32 -6.75
C LEU A 114 -13.65 -10.75 -5.98
N ASP A 115 -14.45 -11.66 -6.54
CA ASP A 115 -15.60 -12.24 -5.86
C ASP A 115 -15.15 -13.10 -4.68
N GLN A 116 -14.13 -13.95 -4.86
CA GLN A 116 -13.52 -14.75 -3.79
C GLN A 116 -12.92 -13.87 -2.68
N GLU A 117 -12.20 -12.79 -3.05
CA GLU A 117 -11.66 -11.83 -2.09
C GLU A 117 -12.76 -11.18 -1.24
N ARG A 118 -13.84 -10.72 -1.89
CA ARG A 118 -14.99 -10.11 -1.20
C ARG A 118 -15.72 -11.09 -0.29
N GLU A 119 -15.92 -12.33 -0.73
CA GLU A 119 -16.55 -13.36 0.08
C GLU A 119 -15.70 -13.69 1.33
N ALA A 120 -14.38 -13.82 1.16
CA ALA A 120 -13.47 -14.07 2.27
C ALA A 120 -13.48 -12.92 3.29
N MET A 121 -13.44 -11.67 2.83
CA MET A 121 -13.55 -10.49 3.69
C MET A 121 -14.88 -10.45 4.44
N ALA A 122 -16.00 -10.70 3.74
CA ALA A 122 -17.33 -10.72 4.36
C ALA A 122 -17.45 -11.83 5.42
N LYS A 123 -16.85 -12.99 5.16
CA LYS A 123 -16.78 -14.09 6.13
C LYS A 123 -15.96 -13.70 7.36
N SER A 124 -14.78 -13.07 7.17
CA SER A 124 -13.96 -12.61 8.29
C SER A 124 -14.73 -11.66 9.20
N ARG A 125 -15.36 -10.62 8.64
CA ARG A 125 -16.13 -9.65 9.43
C ARG A 125 -17.30 -10.25 10.20
N ARG A 126 -17.93 -11.29 9.65
CA ARG A 126 -18.99 -12.03 10.37
C ARG A 126 -18.47 -12.83 11.57
N LEU A 127 -17.19 -13.21 11.54
CA LEU A 127 -16.53 -13.91 12.63
C LEU A 127 -15.97 -12.95 13.70
N GLU A 128 -15.55 -11.75 13.31
CA GLU A 128 -14.98 -10.70 14.19
C GLU A 128 -16.01 -10.02 15.12
N ARG A 129 -16.95 -10.77 15.70
CA ARG A 129 -18.07 -10.25 16.50
C ARG A 129 -17.68 -9.69 17.88
N SER A 130 -16.40 -9.78 18.30
CA SER A 130 -15.89 -9.14 19.52
C SER A 130 -14.70 -8.23 19.22
N THR A 131 -14.66 -7.08 19.90
CA THR A 131 -13.61 -6.05 19.81
C THR A 131 -12.19 -6.55 20.11
N SER A 132 -12.07 -7.75 20.66
CA SER A 132 -10.81 -8.43 20.97
C SER A 132 -10.24 -9.31 19.84
N SER A 133 -10.86 -9.37 18.66
CA SER A 133 -10.54 -10.37 17.63
C SER A 133 -10.21 -9.80 16.24
N PHE A 134 -9.38 -8.76 16.15
CA PHE A 134 -8.92 -8.27 14.84
C PHE A 134 -8.21 -9.39 14.05
N SER A 135 -8.68 -9.71 12.84
CA SER A 135 -8.05 -10.77 12.02
C SER A 135 -6.90 -10.22 11.20
N TYR A 136 -5.67 -10.57 11.56
CA TYR A 136 -4.48 -10.31 10.74
C TYR A 136 -4.41 -11.13 9.45
N SER A 137 -5.36 -12.06 9.23
CA SER A 137 -5.44 -12.93 8.05
C SER A 137 -6.47 -12.47 7.01
N SER A 138 -7.08 -11.30 7.19
CA SER A 138 -8.06 -10.71 6.28
C SER A 138 -7.64 -9.31 5.83
N TYR A 139 -8.20 -8.86 4.70
CA TYR A 139 -8.15 -7.45 4.31
C TYR A 139 -9.24 -6.65 5.02
N HIS A 140 -8.93 -5.40 5.30
CA HIS A 140 -9.73 -4.47 6.11
C HIS A 140 -9.99 -3.17 5.36
N THR A 141 -11.13 -2.51 5.59
CA THR A 141 -11.38 -1.17 5.05
C THR A 141 -10.52 -0.12 5.75
N LEU A 142 -10.50 1.08 5.20
CA LEU A 142 -9.81 2.21 5.81
C LEU A 142 -10.29 2.48 7.24
N GLU A 143 -11.61 2.41 7.46
CA GLU A 143 -12.26 2.67 8.75
C GLU A 143 -11.88 1.59 9.77
N GLU A 144 -11.86 0.31 9.36
CA GLU A 144 -11.43 -0.81 10.20
C GLU A 144 -9.95 -0.66 10.60
N ILE A 145 -9.08 -0.26 9.66
CA ILE A 145 -7.67 0.01 9.95
C ILE A 145 -7.49 1.20 10.90
N TYR A 146 -8.28 2.27 10.73
CA TYR A 146 -8.16 3.46 11.59
C TYR A 146 -8.68 3.17 13.00
N SER A 147 -9.76 2.40 13.12
CA SER A 147 -10.24 1.90 14.41
C SER A 147 -9.20 1.00 15.07
N TRP A 148 -8.57 0.10 14.30
CA TRP A 148 -7.50 -0.75 14.81
C TRP A 148 -6.31 0.07 15.30
N ILE A 149 -5.89 1.12 14.56
CA ILE A 149 -4.81 2.03 14.99
C ILE A 149 -5.14 2.66 16.36
N ASP A 150 -6.39 3.07 16.57
CA ASP A 150 -6.82 3.72 17.81
C ASP A 150 -6.82 2.75 19.00
N SER A 151 -7.36 1.55 18.81
CA SER A 151 -7.30 0.48 19.82
C SER A 151 -5.86 0.07 20.12
N PHE A 152 -5.05 -0.17 19.09
CA PHE A 152 -3.67 -0.62 19.21
C PHE A 152 -2.78 0.37 19.98
N VAL A 153 -2.96 1.67 19.74
CA VAL A 153 -2.25 2.73 20.49
C VAL A 153 -2.71 2.79 21.93
N THR A 154 -4.01 2.58 22.19
CA THR A 154 -4.56 2.56 23.56
C THR A 154 -4.02 1.38 24.35
N GLU A 155 -3.97 0.20 23.75
CA GLU A 155 -3.48 -1.05 24.36
C GLU A 155 -1.97 -1.04 24.60
N HIS A 156 -1.21 -0.26 23.82
CA HIS A 156 0.26 -0.23 23.85
C HIS A 156 0.84 1.18 24.05
N ALA A 157 0.14 2.01 24.81
CA ALA A 157 0.48 3.43 25.02
C ALA A 157 1.87 3.67 25.64
N ASN A 158 2.50 2.64 26.22
CA ASN A 158 3.85 2.70 26.78
C ASN A 158 4.96 2.76 25.70
N ILE A 159 4.70 2.26 24.49
CA ILE A 159 5.71 2.22 23.41
C ILE A 159 5.19 2.69 22.06
N VAL A 160 3.86 2.77 21.86
CA VAL A 160 3.24 3.21 20.59
C VAL A 160 2.50 4.53 20.79
N SER A 161 2.67 5.44 19.83
CA SER A 161 1.87 6.67 19.73
C SER A 161 1.44 6.91 18.29
N LYS A 162 0.28 7.58 18.13
CA LYS A 162 -0.26 7.97 16.82
C LYS A 162 0.10 9.40 16.49
N ILE A 163 0.58 9.64 15.27
CA ILE A 163 0.92 10.97 14.77
C ILE A 163 0.15 11.24 13.48
N GLN A 164 -0.59 12.34 13.45
CA GLN A 164 -1.13 12.86 12.19
C GLN A 164 -0.06 13.72 11.50
N ILE A 165 0.29 13.34 10.26
CA ILE A 165 1.31 14.05 9.46
C ILE A 165 0.69 15.00 8.44
N GLY A 166 -0.60 14.85 8.15
CA GLY A 166 -1.32 15.71 7.21
C GLY A 166 -2.73 15.21 6.92
N GLN A 167 -3.28 15.68 5.82
CA GLN A 167 -4.57 15.28 5.28
C GLN A 167 -4.42 14.99 3.78
N SER A 168 -5.23 14.04 3.30
CA SER A 168 -5.31 13.64 1.90
C SER A 168 -6.03 14.69 1.04
N PHE A 169 -6.27 14.37 -0.23
CA PHE A 169 -7.01 15.28 -1.13
C PHE A 169 -8.48 15.37 -0.72
N GLU A 170 -9.09 14.24 -0.37
CA GLU A 170 -10.48 14.15 0.10
C GLU A 170 -10.59 14.33 1.63
N ASN A 171 -9.62 15.03 2.25
CA ASN A 171 -9.63 15.43 3.66
C ASN A 171 -9.59 14.28 4.69
N ARG A 172 -8.99 13.13 4.36
CA ARG A 172 -8.74 12.04 5.32
C ARG A 172 -7.41 12.23 6.01
N SER A 173 -7.36 11.99 7.33
CA SER A 173 -6.11 12.05 8.10
C SER A 173 -5.08 11.08 7.56
N ILE A 174 -3.81 11.50 7.45
CA ILE A 174 -2.69 10.62 7.16
C ILE A 174 -1.98 10.34 8.48
N LEU A 175 -2.02 9.08 8.89
CA LEU A 175 -1.63 8.62 10.22
C LEU A 175 -0.33 7.81 10.16
N VAL A 176 0.51 7.99 11.18
CA VAL A 176 1.77 7.27 11.37
C VAL A 176 1.82 6.74 12.79
N LEU A 177 2.14 5.46 12.95
CA LEU A 177 2.49 4.88 14.23
C LEU A 177 3.96 5.17 14.53
N LYS A 178 4.24 5.74 15.70
CA LYS A 178 5.59 5.89 16.24
C LYS A 178 5.80 4.86 17.34
N PHE A 179 6.78 3.98 17.16
CA PHE A 179 7.28 3.06 18.17
C PHE A 179 8.54 3.65 18.79
N SER A 180 8.57 3.80 20.11
CA SER A 180 9.68 4.46 20.81
C SER A 180 9.71 4.10 22.28
N THR A 181 10.92 3.96 22.82
CA THR A 181 11.18 3.74 24.25
C THR A 181 11.53 5.03 24.99
N GLY A 182 11.31 6.19 24.37
CA GLY A 182 11.60 7.51 24.92
C GLY A 182 12.87 8.14 24.36
N GLY A 183 13.48 9.07 25.11
CA GLY A 183 14.68 9.81 24.69
C GLY A 183 14.40 10.97 23.72
N PHE A 184 15.42 11.82 23.52
CA PHE A 184 15.34 13.02 22.69
C PHE A 184 16.16 12.85 21.40
N GLN A 185 15.61 13.28 20.25
CA GLN A 185 16.28 13.31 18.94
C GLN A 185 16.95 12.00 18.49
N ARG A 186 16.30 10.86 18.76
CA ARG A 186 16.79 9.55 18.33
C ARG A 186 16.76 9.39 16.81
N GLN A 187 17.69 8.61 16.28
CA GLN A 187 17.65 8.18 14.89
C GLN A 187 16.35 7.41 14.62
N ALA A 188 15.92 7.40 13.36
CA ALA A 188 14.61 6.90 13.02
C ALA A 188 14.64 6.02 11.77
N ILE A 189 13.84 4.96 11.81
CA ILE A 189 13.51 4.12 10.66
C ILE A 189 12.11 4.55 10.18
N TRP A 190 11.95 4.77 8.87
CA TRP A 190 10.66 5.06 8.26
C TRP A 190 10.24 3.89 7.38
N ILE A 191 9.03 3.39 7.58
CA ILE A 191 8.41 2.32 6.82
C ILE A 191 7.05 2.83 6.33
N ASP A 192 6.81 2.80 5.03
CA ASP A 192 5.50 3.09 4.47
C ASP A 192 4.95 1.93 3.65
N THR A 193 3.65 1.73 3.75
CA THR A 193 2.90 0.75 2.97
C THR A 193 1.76 1.41 2.21
N GLY A 194 1.36 0.83 1.09
CA GLY A 194 0.13 1.25 0.42
C GLY A 194 0.23 2.56 -0.35
N ILE A 195 1.41 2.95 -0.82
CA ILE A 195 1.55 4.13 -1.70
C ILE A 195 0.68 4.00 -2.95
N HIS A 196 0.54 2.76 -3.45
CA HIS A 196 -0.45 2.41 -4.46
C HIS A 196 -1.60 1.65 -3.81
N SER A 197 -2.81 2.11 -4.09
CA SER A 197 -3.98 1.67 -3.34
C SER A 197 -4.37 0.21 -3.59
N ARG A 198 -4.23 -0.29 -4.82
CA ARG A 198 -4.57 -1.68 -5.19
C ARG A 198 -3.67 -2.75 -4.57
N GLU A 199 -2.52 -2.38 -4.01
CA GLU A 199 -1.51 -3.28 -3.43
C GLU A 199 -1.93 -3.64 -1.98
N TRP A 200 -3.12 -4.22 -1.80
CA TRP A 200 -3.73 -4.47 -0.48
C TRP A 200 -2.85 -5.25 0.49
N ILE A 201 -2.06 -6.21 -0.02
CA ILE A 201 -1.13 -6.98 0.80
C ILE A 201 -0.15 -6.10 1.59
N THR A 202 0.30 -4.97 1.04
CA THR A 202 1.25 -4.10 1.75
C THR A 202 0.61 -3.50 3.00
N HIS A 203 -0.68 -3.13 2.93
CA HIS A 203 -1.40 -2.55 4.06
C HIS A 203 -1.58 -3.61 5.15
N ALA A 204 -2.02 -4.82 4.78
CA ALA A 204 -2.16 -5.94 5.71
C ALA A 204 -0.83 -6.32 6.38
N THR A 205 0.27 -6.36 5.60
CA THR A 205 1.62 -6.57 6.15
C THR A 205 2.04 -5.44 7.07
N GLY A 206 1.70 -4.18 6.78
CA GLY A 206 1.97 -3.05 7.67
C GLY A 206 1.30 -3.23 9.04
N ILE A 207 0.03 -3.63 9.05
CA ILE A 207 -0.73 -3.92 10.28
C ILE A 207 -0.08 -5.07 11.07
N TRP A 208 0.24 -6.18 10.40
CA TRP A 208 0.92 -7.31 11.05
C TRP A 208 2.31 -6.94 11.58
N THR A 209 3.06 -6.10 10.85
CA THR A 209 4.38 -5.63 11.26
C THR A 209 4.30 -4.81 12.54
N ALA A 210 3.28 -3.95 12.69
CA ALA A 210 3.06 -3.19 13.91
C ALA A 210 2.85 -4.10 15.13
N ASP A 211 1.95 -5.08 15.01
CA ASP A 211 1.69 -6.10 16.05
C ASP A 211 2.97 -6.90 16.37
N LYS A 212 3.75 -7.25 15.34
CA LYS A 212 5.01 -7.97 15.51
C LYS A 212 6.05 -7.15 16.26
N ILE A 213 6.15 -5.84 15.99
CA ILE A 213 7.07 -4.94 16.70
C ILE A 213 6.75 -4.92 18.20
N VAL A 214 5.48 -4.79 18.56
CA VAL A 214 5.07 -4.73 19.98
C VAL A 214 5.22 -6.08 20.67
N SER A 215 4.78 -7.16 20.02
CA SER A 215 4.76 -8.49 20.63
C SER A 215 6.15 -9.08 20.87
N GLU A 216 7.16 -8.66 20.10
CA GLU A 216 8.54 -9.11 20.21
C GLU A 216 9.47 -8.16 20.97
N TYR A 217 9.05 -6.91 21.22
CA TYR A 217 9.83 -5.99 22.04
C TYR A 217 10.00 -6.53 23.47
N GLY A 218 11.25 -6.60 23.95
CA GLY A 218 11.63 -7.23 25.21
C GLY A 218 11.81 -8.76 25.14
N LYS A 219 11.53 -9.40 23.99
CA LYS A 219 11.72 -10.84 23.75
C LYS A 219 12.83 -11.10 22.73
N ASP A 220 12.73 -10.48 21.56
CA ASP A 220 13.74 -10.55 20.53
C ASP A 220 14.84 -9.52 20.79
N CYS A 221 16.08 -9.97 20.97
CA CYS A 221 17.18 -9.11 21.37
C CYS A 221 17.57 -8.08 20.28
N ILE A 222 17.41 -8.43 19.01
CA ILE A 222 17.77 -7.56 17.88
C ILE A 222 16.76 -6.41 17.78
N LEU A 223 15.48 -6.73 17.73
CA LEU A 223 14.40 -5.75 17.70
C LEU A 223 14.41 -4.86 18.94
N THR A 224 14.63 -5.44 20.12
CA THR A 224 14.73 -4.69 21.37
C THR A 224 15.87 -3.68 21.30
N ASN A 225 17.06 -4.09 20.86
CA ASN A 225 18.19 -3.18 20.68
C ASN A 225 17.91 -2.09 19.62
N ILE A 226 17.19 -2.40 18.55
CA ILE A 226 16.75 -1.40 17.57
C ILE A 226 15.83 -0.37 18.24
N LEU A 227 14.80 -0.81 18.97
CA LEU A 227 13.87 0.10 19.65
C LEU A 227 14.48 0.81 20.87
N ASP A 228 15.57 0.31 21.44
CA ASP A 228 16.35 0.95 22.52
C ASP A 228 17.35 1.98 22.01
N THR A 229 17.65 1.98 20.70
CA THR A 229 18.54 2.98 20.07
C THR A 229 17.84 3.92 19.09
N MET A 230 16.78 3.47 18.41
CA MET A 230 16.07 4.18 17.35
C MET A 230 14.54 4.23 17.56
N ASP A 231 13.90 5.22 16.94
CA ASP A 231 12.44 5.25 16.76
C ASP A 231 12.05 4.54 15.45
N ILE A 232 10.91 3.85 15.42
CA ILE A 232 10.33 3.34 14.16
C ILE A 232 9.05 4.13 13.86
N PHE A 233 8.93 4.64 12.64
CA PHE A 233 7.73 5.29 12.12
C PHE A 233 7.13 4.43 11.02
N LEU A 234 5.87 4.05 11.19
CA LEU A 234 5.14 3.19 10.27
C LEU A 234 3.87 3.89 9.74
N GLU A 235 3.86 4.19 8.44
CA GLU A 235 2.70 4.74 7.71
C GLU A 235 1.96 3.58 7.01
N ILE A 236 0.92 3.04 7.66
CA ILE A 236 0.18 1.85 7.16
C ILE A 236 -0.61 2.17 5.88
N VAL A 237 -1.32 3.30 5.86
CA VAL A 237 -2.14 3.72 4.72
C VAL A 237 -1.61 5.02 4.15
N SER A 238 -0.67 4.88 3.24
CA SER A 238 -0.02 6.00 2.56
C SER A 238 -0.93 6.78 1.61
N ASN A 239 -1.89 6.10 0.98
CA ASN A 239 -2.82 6.69 0.02
C ASN A 239 -4.27 6.42 0.43
N PRO A 240 -4.78 7.09 1.49
CA PRO A 240 -6.08 6.76 2.07
C PRO A 240 -7.26 7.00 1.11
N ASP A 241 -7.20 8.03 0.27
CA ASP A 241 -8.28 8.29 -0.70
C ASP A 241 -8.36 7.21 -1.76
N GLY A 242 -7.21 6.83 -2.34
CA GLY A 242 -7.18 5.75 -3.31
C GLY A 242 -7.53 4.41 -2.67
N PHE A 243 -7.10 4.15 -1.43
CA PHE A 243 -7.41 2.91 -0.71
C PHE A 243 -8.91 2.79 -0.46
N ALA A 244 -9.55 3.83 0.08
CA ALA A 244 -11.01 3.88 0.20
C ALA A 244 -11.72 3.66 -1.15
N PHE A 245 -11.20 4.25 -2.23
CA PHE A 245 -11.76 4.08 -3.57
C PHE A 245 -11.64 2.63 -4.10
N THR A 246 -10.61 1.87 -3.68
CA THR A 246 -10.48 0.44 -4.03
C THR A 246 -11.53 -0.45 -3.35
N HIS A 247 -12.03 -0.05 -2.18
CA HIS A 247 -13.12 -0.77 -1.50
C HIS A 247 -14.50 -0.36 -2.01
N SER A 248 -14.69 0.90 -2.40
CA SER A 248 -16.02 1.42 -2.76
C SER A 248 -16.35 1.34 -4.25
N MET A 249 -15.38 1.51 -5.14
CA MET A 249 -15.66 1.75 -6.56
C MET A 249 -14.78 0.95 -7.52
N ASN A 250 -13.45 1.04 -7.42
CA ASN A 250 -12.54 0.39 -8.38
C ASN A 250 -11.37 -0.28 -7.67
N ARG A 251 -11.47 -1.60 -7.50
CA ARG A 251 -10.48 -2.46 -6.84
C ARG A 251 -9.06 -2.37 -7.42
N LEU A 252 -8.94 -2.05 -8.71
CA LEU A 252 -7.67 -1.96 -9.43
C LEU A 252 -7.11 -0.53 -9.47
N TRP A 253 -7.67 0.40 -8.70
CA TRP A 253 -7.18 1.78 -8.64
C TRP A 253 -5.80 1.88 -7.97
N ARG A 254 -4.85 2.53 -8.66
CA ARG A 254 -3.45 2.67 -8.21
C ARG A 254 -3.14 4.04 -7.60
N LYS A 255 -3.67 5.10 -8.22
CA LYS A 255 -3.25 6.50 -8.03
C LYS A 255 -3.87 7.13 -6.78
N ASN A 256 -3.52 8.38 -6.46
CA ASN A 256 -4.33 9.18 -5.54
C ASN A 256 -5.66 9.62 -6.18
N LYS A 257 -6.46 10.41 -5.48
CA LYS A 257 -7.76 10.93 -5.95
C LYS A 257 -7.77 12.42 -6.27
N SER A 258 -6.61 13.05 -6.48
CA SER A 258 -6.56 14.48 -6.79
C SER A 258 -7.22 14.80 -8.13
N SER A 259 -8.12 15.78 -8.15
CA SER A 259 -8.72 16.34 -9.37
C SER A 259 -8.20 17.76 -9.63
N ARG A 260 -8.27 18.22 -10.89
CA ARG A 260 -7.90 19.59 -11.29
C ARG A 260 -8.86 20.12 -12.36
N PRO A 261 -9.24 21.41 -12.32
CA PRO A 261 -10.01 22.03 -13.40
C PRO A 261 -9.31 21.87 -14.76
N GLY A 262 -10.08 21.57 -15.80
CA GLY A 262 -9.56 21.39 -17.17
C GLY A 262 -8.84 20.06 -17.44
N VAL A 263 -8.79 19.14 -16.47
CA VAL A 263 -8.22 17.79 -16.66
C VAL A 263 -9.28 16.74 -16.30
N ALA A 264 -9.74 15.99 -17.31
CA ALA A 264 -10.74 14.93 -17.13
C ALA A 264 -10.23 13.74 -16.29
N CYS A 265 -8.92 13.52 -16.25
CA CYS A 265 -8.33 12.37 -15.60
C CYS A 265 -8.03 12.64 -14.12
N ILE A 266 -8.50 11.73 -13.26
CA ILE A 266 -8.32 11.80 -11.81
C ILE A 266 -7.01 11.12 -11.41
N GLY A 267 -6.28 11.77 -10.50
CA GLY A 267 -5.17 11.20 -9.77
C GLY A 267 -3.82 11.22 -10.48
N VAL A 268 -2.76 11.21 -9.67
CA VAL A 268 -1.35 11.07 -10.06
C VAL A 268 -0.74 9.81 -9.42
N ASP A 269 0.27 9.22 -10.06
CA ASP A 269 1.06 8.16 -9.43
C ASP A 269 1.94 8.78 -8.32
N LEU A 270 1.66 8.44 -7.06
CA LEU A 270 2.37 8.98 -5.92
C LEU A 270 3.85 8.59 -5.92
N ASN A 271 4.20 7.40 -6.43
CA ASN A 271 5.59 6.94 -6.55
C ASN A 271 6.30 7.44 -7.82
N ARG A 272 5.68 8.41 -8.51
CA ARG A 272 6.30 9.21 -9.57
C ARG A 272 6.29 10.70 -9.23
N ASN A 273 5.82 11.06 -8.04
CA ASN A 273 5.64 12.46 -7.64
C ASN A 273 6.72 12.97 -6.67
N TRP A 274 7.79 12.19 -6.46
CA TRP A 274 8.93 12.57 -5.63
C TRP A 274 9.87 13.54 -6.36
N LYS A 275 10.63 14.37 -5.61
CA LYS A 275 11.67 15.27 -6.15
C LYS A 275 12.96 14.54 -6.52
N SER A 276 12.85 13.38 -7.15
CA SER A 276 13.99 12.65 -7.70
C SER A 276 13.61 12.11 -9.07
N GLY A 277 14.39 12.43 -10.10
CA GLY A 277 14.07 12.07 -11.49
C GLY A 277 12.72 12.60 -11.98
N PHE A 278 12.20 13.67 -11.39
CA PHE A 278 10.85 14.15 -11.65
C PHE A 278 10.65 14.56 -13.11
N GLY A 279 9.62 14.00 -13.76
CA GLY A 279 9.30 14.28 -15.16
C GLY A 279 10.04 13.41 -16.20
N ALA A 280 10.82 12.43 -15.76
CA ALA A 280 11.50 11.46 -16.62
C ALA A 280 10.57 10.34 -17.16
N THR A 281 9.39 10.15 -16.57
CA THR A 281 8.36 9.20 -17.07
C THR A 281 7.18 9.94 -17.73
N LEU A 282 6.33 9.19 -18.44
CA LEU A 282 5.30 9.67 -19.36
C LEU A 282 4.51 10.90 -18.84
N ARG A 283 4.37 11.91 -19.71
CA ARG A 283 3.67 13.19 -19.42
C ARG A 283 2.16 13.15 -19.67
N CYS A 284 1.63 12.01 -20.11
CA CYS A 284 0.20 11.88 -20.44
C CYS A 284 -0.64 11.83 -19.16
N SER A 285 -1.51 12.81 -18.98
CA SER A 285 -2.31 13.06 -17.76
C SER A 285 -3.22 11.92 -17.29
N CYS A 286 -3.35 10.83 -18.05
CA CYS A 286 -4.28 9.73 -17.79
C CYS A 286 -3.58 8.38 -17.59
N THR A 287 -2.27 8.27 -17.81
CA THR A 287 -1.55 7.00 -17.66
C THR A 287 -1.37 6.65 -16.18
N LEU A 288 -1.16 5.36 -15.92
CA LEU A 288 -0.93 4.82 -14.57
C LEU A 288 0.40 5.25 -13.98
N THR A 289 1.34 5.67 -14.83
CA THR A 289 2.72 6.04 -14.52
C THR A 289 2.97 7.56 -14.61
N ALA A 290 1.92 8.36 -14.81
CA ALA A 290 2.03 9.79 -15.11
C ALA A 290 2.72 10.58 -13.98
N THR A 291 3.82 11.26 -14.31
CA THR A 291 4.43 12.34 -13.50
C THR A 291 3.79 13.67 -13.88
N ARG A 292 3.44 14.56 -12.93
CA ARG A 292 3.02 15.92 -13.34
C ARG A 292 3.36 17.07 -12.36
N TRP A 293 4.05 18.07 -12.94
CA TRP A 293 4.43 19.44 -12.56
C TRP A 293 4.57 19.83 -11.06
N SER A 294 5.83 20.15 -10.72
CA SER A 294 6.41 20.51 -9.42
C SER A 294 6.46 19.37 -8.37
N PRO A 295 7.64 19.07 -7.81
CA PRO A 295 7.75 18.14 -6.69
C PRO A 295 6.87 18.60 -5.51
N PHE A 296 6.34 17.62 -4.77
CA PHE A 296 5.55 17.82 -3.55
C PHE A 296 4.09 18.29 -3.73
N GLN A 297 3.54 18.44 -4.93
CA GLN A 297 2.14 18.88 -5.07
C GLN A 297 1.08 17.88 -4.59
N ALA A 298 1.40 16.58 -4.48
CA ALA A 298 0.53 15.66 -3.75
C ALA A 298 0.62 16.01 -2.26
N ARG A 299 -0.52 16.33 -1.61
CA ARG A 299 -0.58 16.71 -0.18
C ARG A 299 0.24 15.75 0.71
N ARG A 300 0.29 14.47 0.37
CA ARG A 300 1.16 13.45 1.02
C ARG A 300 2.66 13.71 0.83
N SER A 301 3.16 13.86 -0.40
CA SER A 301 4.58 14.16 -0.66
C SER A 301 5.02 15.45 0.06
N CYS A 302 4.11 16.43 0.11
CA CYS A 302 4.27 17.66 0.89
C CYS A 302 4.28 17.43 2.42
N ALA A 303 3.62 16.40 2.94
CA ALA A 303 3.60 16.09 4.38
C ALA A 303 4.88 15.40 4.87
N ILE A 304 5.45 14.50 4.05
CA ILE A 304 6.65 13.72 4.40
C ILE A 304 7.92 14.59 4.29
N SER A 305 8.06 15.37 3.21
CA SER A 305 9.31 16.07 2.88
C SER A 305 9.78 17.10 3.92
N PRO A 306 8.92 17.98 4.48
CA PRO A 306 9.35 18.99 5.45
C PRO A 306 9.75 18.37 6.80
N ARG A 307 9.20 17.21 7.17
CA ARG A 307 9.59 16.51 8.40
C ARG A 307 10.87 15.69 8.21
N ALA A 308 11.06 15.04 7.07
CA ALA A 308 12.28 14.30 6.75
C ALA A 308 13.50 15.25 6.60
N GLN A 309 13.31 16.43 6.00
CA GLN A 309 14.40 17.42 5.83
C GLN A 309 14.81 18.15 7.12
N ARG A 310 13.99 18.10 8.18
CA ARG A 310 14.31 18.70 9.49
C ARG A 310 15.25 17.83 10.34
N ARG A 311 15.62 16.63 9.87
CA ARG A 311 16.59 15.75 10.55
C ARG A 311 17.86 15.66 9.71
N PRO A 312 19.06 16.00 10.24
CA PRO A 312 20.28 15.91 9.46
C PRO A 312 20.59 14.43 9.15
N CYS A 313 20.64 14.08 7.86
CA CYS A 313 21.18 12.81 7.42
C CYS A 313 22.71 12.86 7.55
N THR A 314 23.28 12.27 8.61
CA THR A 314 24.72 12.03 8.69
C THR A 314 25.09 10.88 7.76
N ARG A 315 26.04 11.13 6.87
CA ARG A 315 26.52 10.20 5.85
C ARG A 315 27.56 9.28 6.49
N SER A 316 27.21 8.02 6.80
CA SER A 316 28.23 7.00 7.08
C SER A 316 28.50 6.19 5.82
N THR A 317 29.74 6.25 5.36
CA THR A 317 30.28 5.43 4.27
C THR A 317 30.64 4.06 4.83
N GLY A 318 29.83 3.04 4.50
CA GLY A 318 30.15 1.63 4.73
C GLY A 318 29.89 0.86 3.43
N CYS A 319 30.97 0.38 2.81
CA CYS A 319 30.92 -0.48 1.63
C CYS A 319 30.73 -1.93 2.09
N SER A 320 29.75 -2.65 1.53
CA SER A 320 29.61 -4.09 1.71
C SER A 320 29.20 -4.74 0.38
N THR A 321 30.14 -5.42 -0.27
CA THR A 321 29.87 -6.50 -1.22
C THR A 321 29.34 -7.71 -0.46
N LEU A 322 28.33 -8.40 -0.98
CA LEU A 322 28.12 -9.85 -0.78
C LEU A 322 27.05 -10.38 -1.77
N THR A 323 27.28 -11.63 -2.15
CA THR A 323 26.69 -12.43 -3.24
C THR A 323 25.22 -12.80 -3.04
N ALA A 324 24.44 -12.71 -4.13
CA ALA A 324 23.01 -13.04 -4.16
C ALA A 324 22.74 -14.53 -4.39
N ALA A 325 22.00 -15.16 -3.48
CA ALA A 325 21.21 -16.35 -3.73
C ALA A 325 19.73 -15.94 -3.83
N SER A 326 19.03 -16.55 -4.78
CA SER A 326 17.65 -16.29 -5.24
C SER A 326 16.63 -15.88 -4.16
N ALA A 327 16.16 -14.62 -4.22
CA ALA A 327 15.03 -14.07 -3.47
C ALA A 327 14.20 -13.12 -4.39
N PRO A 328 12.88 -12.92 -4.15
CA PRO A 328 12.07 -11.93 -4.87
C PRO A 328 12.65 -10.51 -4.71
N PRO A 329 12.38 -9.57 -5.64
CA PRO A 329 13.21 -8.37 -5.76
C PRO A 329 13.02 -7.45 -4.55
N SER A 330 14.00 -7.46 -3.64
CA SER A 330 14.31 -6.33 -2.79
C SER A 330 15.09 -5.33 -3.65
N THR A 331 14.46 -4.21 -4.01
CA THR A 331 15.13 -3.16 -4.77
C THR A 331 15.86 -2.22 -3.81
N TRP A 332 17.17 -2.33 -3.79
CA TRP A 332 18.11 -1.37 -3.21
C TRP A 332 18.42 -0.29 -4.27
N PRO A 333 18.93 0.90 -3.92
CA PRO A 333 18.96 2.01 -4.87
C PRO A 333 19.76 1.69 -6.16
N VAL A 334 19.03 1.55 -7.29
CA VAL A 334 19.17 2.33 -8.54
C VAL A 334 17.99 2.04 -9.49
N GLY A 335 17.07 3.01 -9.63
CA GLY A 335 16.14 3.18 -10.77
C GLY A 335 16.22 4.59 -11.40
N SER A 336 16.87 5.52 -10.71
CA SER A 336 17.44 6.81 -11.12
C SER A 336 18.39 7.24 -9.98
N PRO A 337 19.46 8.02 -10.22
CA PRO A 337 20.47 8.27 -9.20
C PRO A 337 19.87 9.14 -8.08
N SER A 338 19.88 8.61 -6.85
CA SER A 338 19.37 9.18 -5.59
C SER A 338 17.86 9.06 -5.32
N THR A 339 17.45 8.22 -4.37
CA THR A 339 16.09 8.26 -3.78
C THR A 339 16.14 8.05 -2.26
N GLY A 340 15.12 8.60 -1.58
CA GLY A 340 14.86 8.47 -0.15
C GLY A 340 14.33 7.08 0.29
N PRO A 341 13.67 6.97 1.46
CA PRO A 341 13.55 5.73 2.24
C PRO A 341 12.72 4.63 1.56
N MET A 342 12.92 3.39 2.02
CA MET A 342 12.41 2.16 1.42
C MET A 342 10.88 2.06 1.43
N THR A 343 10.30 1.68 0.29
CA THR A 343 8.89 1.34 0.15
C THR A 343 8.77 -0.15 -0.19
N ALA A 344 7.96 -0.89 0.57
CA ALA A 344 7.62 -2.27 0.22
C ALA A 344 6.49 -2.27 -0.83
N ALA A 345 6.74 -2.82 -2.01
CA ALA A 345 5.73 -3.05 -3.03
C ALA A 345 5.81 -4.51 -3.49
N SER A 346 4.70 -5.24 -3.43
CA SER A 346 4.57 -6.53 -4.11
C SER A 346 3.25 -6.58 -4.86
N SER A 347 3.30 -6.93 -6.14
CA SER A 347 2.15 -7.02 -7.06
C SER A 347 1.95 -8.43 -7.62
N THR A 348 2.54 -9.46 -6.99
CA THR A 348 2.43 -10.85 -7.46
C THR A 348 1.68 -11.71 -6.45
N PRO A 349 0.49 -12.23 -6.78
CA PRO A 349 -0.08 -13.34 -6.01
C PRO A 349 0.78 -14.58 -6.26
N SER A 350 1.29 -15.19 -5.19
CA SER A 350 1.87 -16.54 -5.25
C SER A 350 0.88 -17.52 -4.66
N ALA A 351 0.71 -18.66 -5.34
CA ALA A 351 -0.13 -19.76 -4.91
C ALA A 351 0.41 -20.41 -3.63
N LEU A 352 -0.51 -20.96 -2.83
CA LEU A 352 -0.32 -21.75 -1.61
C LEU A 352 1.06 -22.39 -1.43
N SER A 353 1.65 -22.23 -0.24
CA SER A 353 2.46 -23.30 0.37
C SER A 353 1.99 -23.54 1.79
N SER A 354 1.44 -24.73 1.99
CA SER A 354 1.12 -25.41 3.25
C SER A 354 2.23 -25.29 4.29
N GLY A 355 1.82 -25.11 5.55
CA GLY A 355 2.72 -25.04 6.68
C GLY A 355 3.44 -26.35 7.00
N THR A 356 4.60 -26.19 7.63
CA THR A 356 5.21 -27.21 8.47
C THR A 356 5.81 -26.50 9.69
N LEU A 357 5.37 -26.89 10.89
CA LEU A 357 5.99 -26.53 12.15
C LEU A 357 7.41 -27.11 12.19
N GLY A 358 8.40 -26.30 12.59
CA GLY A 358 9.78 -26.73 12.73
C GLY A 358 10.53 -25.92 13.79
N SER A 359 10.51 -26.44 15.02
CA SER A 359 11.47 -26.31 16.12
C SER A 359 12.05 -24.93 16.48
N MET A 360 11.68 -24.46 17.67
CA MET A 360 12.45 -23.51 18.47
C MET A 360 13.89 -24.02 18.67
N ALA A 361 14.87 -23.14 18.46
CA ALA A 361 16.22 -23.28 19.00
C ALA A 361 16.51 -22.04 19.85
N SER A 362 16.50 -22.23 21.16
CA SER A 362 16.90 -21.24 22.17
C SER A 362 18.40 -21.01 22.08
N CYS A 363 18.79 -19.79 21.69
CA CYS A 363 20.19 -19.35 21.71
C CYS A 363 20.39 -18.28 22.79
N CYS A 364 20.25 -18.66 24.06
CA CYS A 364 20.76 -17.90 25.20
C CYS A 364 21.27 -18.88 26.27
N GLN A 365 22.54 -19.27 26.19
CA GLN A 365 23.30 -19.79 27.32
C GLN A 365 24.22 -18.67 27.83
N PRO A 366 24.28 -18.39 29.14
CA PRO A 366 25.15 -17.36 29.69
C PRO A 366 26.63 -17.80 29.64
N HIS A 367 27.52 -16.85 29.40
CA HIS A 367 28.97 -17.06 29.41
C HIS A 367 29.44 -17.68 30.73
N ARG A 368 29.96 -18.92 30.66
CA ARG A 368 30.78 -19.52 31.72
C ARG A 368 32.07 -18.72 31.88
N SER A 369 32.28 -18.18 33.07
CA SER A 369 33.54 -17.65 33.56
C SER A 369 34.49 -18.80 33.95
N SER A 370 35.77 -18.72 33.57
CA SER A 370 36.98 -19.28 34.24
C SER A 370 38.19 -19.33 33.27
N PRO A 371 39.47 -19.43 33.72
CA PRO A 371 39.92 -19.72 35.09
C PRO A 371 41.00 -18.78 35.68
N ARG A 372 41.01 -18.70 37.02
CA ARG A 372 42.17 -18.26 37.82
C ARG A 372 43.28 -19.33 37.78
N PRO A 373 44.58 -18.96 37.82
CA PRO A 373 45.66 -19.92 37.92
C PRO A 373 45.86 -20.45 39.35
N ARG A 374 46.32 -21.70 39.42
CA ARG A 374 46.50 -22.55 40.61
C ARG A 374 47.66 -22.11 41.52
N ARG A 375 47.51 -22.41 42.81
CA ARG A 375 48.50 -22.33 43.91
C ARG A 375 49.73 -23.24 43.72
N ARG A 376 50.89 -22.80 44.22
CA ARG A 376 51.91 -23.57 44.97
C ARG A 376 52.42 -22.64 46.09
N GLY A 377 52.27 -22.97 47.38
CA GLY A 377 53.33 -23.51 48.26
C GLY A 377 54.50 -22.53 48.37
N TRP A 378 54.83 -21.93 49.52
CA TRP A 378 55.52 -22.54 50.67
C TRP A 378 55.41 -21.67 51.94
N GLN A 379 55.58 -22.32 53.11
CA GLN A 379 55.61 -21.77 54.47
C GLN A 379 56.82 -20.85 54.73
N PHE A 380 56.68 -19.90 55.66
CA PHE A 380 57.50 -19.70 56.88
C PHE A 380 56.91 -18.50 57.65
N GLY A 381 56.61 -18.67 58.95
CA GLY A 381 56.49 -17.54 59.91
C GLY A 381 57.85 -17.30 60.59
N PRO A 382 57.92 -16.69 61.78
CA PRO A 382 57.11 -15.61 62.36
C PRO A 382 57.97 -14.33 62.63
N LEU A 383 57.32 -13.21 62.91
CA LEU A 383 57.64 -12.25 64.00
C LEU A 383 56.54 -11.20 64.08
#